data_AF-A0A7S0HAM0-F1
#
_entry.id   AF-A0A7S0HAM0-F1
#
_cell.length_a   1.000
_cell.length_b   1.000
_cell.length_c   1.000
_cell.angle_alpha   90.00
_cell.angle_beta   90.00
_cell.angle_gamma   90.00
#
_symmetry.space_group_name_H-M   'P 1'
#
loop_
_entity.id
_entity.type
_entity.pdbx_description
1 polymer ?
#
loop_
_entity_poly.entity_id
_entity_poly.type
_entity_poly.pdbx_seq_one_letter_code
_entity_poly.pdbx_strand_id
1 'polypeptide(L)'
;SRVSLRAHTILLLAGAVVGLPLRYAWKPSSPVLLQRLAMSSKSKAAAAPALISVKAERIRLLSSVKSVKPSPGGVVYWMSRDQRVQDNWALLHARQLADEHGVGLSVAFCMVPGFLGATIRHYGFMLKGLAEVEAELRTLGIPFTLLQGEPGAALPDFVRRHEVAAVVSDFSPLRISRGWKDELVKALPDTPHYEVDAHNVVPVWIASDKKEVGARTIRKKITEKLPQYLTDFPPLPAAPSPHPSASLRAECAKPVDWAAIDASLTVDRSVAEVDWCVPGTKAGLAATKEFCTSRIKLFADKRNDPNVHAASDLSPYTHFGQIAPQRAALLVKEHYSKHGEGVKSYLEESVVRRELSDNFCFEPNY
;
A
#
# COMPACT_ATOMS: atom_id res chain seq x y z
N SER A 1 6.71 76.89 30.79
CA SER A 1 5.92 78.14 30.73
C SER A 1 5.49 78.38 29.30
N ARG A 2 4.19 78.15 29.01
CA ARG A 2 3.35 78.62 27.87
C ARG A 2 3.84 78.29 26.44
N VAL A 3 3.07 77.95 25.41
CA VAL A 3 1.65 77.80 25.00
C VAL A 3 1.82 77.32 23.52
N SER A 4 1.12 76.36 22.90
CA SER A 4 -0.29 76.34 22.50
C SER A 4 -0.58 75.05 21.70
N LEU A 5 -1.79 74.53 21.89
CA LEU A 5 -2.50 73.61 20.99
C LEU A 5 -2.62 74.16 19.56
N ARG A 6 -2.77 73.24 18.58
CA ARG A 6 -3.91 73.23 17.64
C ARG A 6 -4.12 71.82 17.08
N ALA A 7 -5.26 71.23 17.45
CA ALA A 7 -5.89 70.13 16.72
C ALA A 7 -6.73 70.72 15.58
N HIS A 8 -6.77 70.04 14.43
CA HIS A 8 -7.85 70.11 13.45
C HIS A 8 -8.06 68.71 12.88
N THR A 9 -9.33 68.33 12.81
CA THR A 9 -9.85 67.02 12.41
C THR A 9 -10.39 67.10 10.98
N ILE A 10 -10.37 65.95 10.29
CA ILE A 10 -11.20 65.51 9.15
C ILE A 10 -10.75 65.93 7.74
N LEU A 11 -10.29 64.96 6.94
CA LEU A 11 -10.97 64.56 5.70
C LEU A 11 -10.52 63.16 5.24
N LEU A 12 -11.50 62.26 5.09
CA LEU A 12 -11.44 61.04 4.30
C LEU A 12 -11.26 61.42 2.82
N LEU A 13 -10.27 60.86 2.14
CA LEU A 13 -10.28 60.71 0.70
C LEU A 13 -9.58 59.41 0.30
N ALA A 14 -10.34 58.61 -0.44
CA ALA A 14 -9.95 57.36 -1.04
C ALA A 14 -8.73 57.52 -1.97
N GLY A 15 -7.80 56.58 -1.88
CA GLY A 15 -6.67 56.47 -2.79
C GLY A 15 -6.30 55.02 -2.96
N ALA A 16 -6.84 54.42 -4.01
CA ALA A 16 -6.50 53.08 -4.46
C ALA A 16 -5.01 52.99 -4.79
N VAL A 17 -4.34 51.95 -4.29
CA VAL A 17 -3.11 51.43 -4.91
C VAL A 17 -3.36 49.97 -5.26
N VAL A 18 -3.22 49.75 -6.56
CA VAL A 18 -3.41 48.52 -7.32
C VAL A 18 -2.23 47.57 -7.09
N GLY A 19 -2.55 46.30 -6.81
CA GLY A 19 -2.06 45.17 -7.59
C GLY A 19 -0.71 44.54 -7.25
N LEU A 20 -0.74 43.35 -6.64
CA LEU A 20 -0.07 42.16 -7.16
C LEU A 20 -0.77 40.89 -6.62
N PRO A 21 -0.92 39.81 -7.42
CA PRO A 21 -1.99 38.84 -7.23
C PRO A 21 -1.57 37.63 -6.40
N LEU A 22 -2.45 37.21 -5.47
CA LEU A 22 -2.50 35.83 -5.00
C LEU A 22 -2.81 34.90 -6.19
N ARG A 23 -1.80 34.18 -6.66
CA ARG A 23 -1.97 33.05 -7.58
C ARG A 23 -1.16 31.85 -7.09
N TYR A 24 -1.74 31.07 -6.17
CA TYR A 24 -1.55 29.62 -6.12
C TYR A 24 -2.87 28.98 -5.68
N ALA A 25 -3.93 29.24 -6.45
CA ALA A 25 -5.12 28.40 -6.46
C ALA A 25 -4.75 27.14 -7.26
N TRP A 26 -4.46 26.06 -6.54
CA TRP A 26 -4.24 24.74 -7.12
C TRP A 26 -5.58 24.26 -7.72
N LYS A 27 -5.71 24.32 -9.04
CA LYS A 27 -6.83 23.69 -9.77
C LYS A 27 -6.52 22.20 -9.93
N PRO A 28 -7.49 21.29 -9.70
CA PRO A 28 -7.28 19.87 -9.89
C PRO A 28 -7.19 19.58 -11.39
N SER A 29 -5.96 19.40 -11.89
CA SER A 29 -5.72 18.76 -13.19
C SER A 29 -6.01 17.26 -13.07
N SER A 30 -6.56 16.69 -14.14
CA SER A 30 -7.14 15.35 -14.21
C SER A 30 -6.28 14.22 -13.60
N PRO A 31 -6.89 13.16 -13.02
CA PRO A 31 -6.20 12.11 -12.27
C PRO A 31 -5.16 11.28 -13.06
N VAL A 32 -5.07 11.46 -14.37
CA VAL A 32 -4.15 10.71 -15.25
C VAL A 32 -2.73 11.32 -15.27
N LEU A 33 -2.54 12.59 -14.85
CA LEU A 33 -1.26 13.28 -15.03
C LEU A 33 -0.24 13.05 -13.90
N LEU A 34 -0.69 12.68 -12.69
CA LEU A 34 0.20 12.51 -11.53
C LEU A 34 1.02 11.20 -11.59
N GLN A 35 0.60 10.19 -12.35
CA GLN A 35 1.34 8.94 -12.53
C GLN A 35 2.50 9.05 -13.54
N ARG A 36 2.50 10.02 -14.46
CA ARG A 36 3.56 10.16 -15.47
C ARG A 36 4.82 10.89 -14.99
N LEU A 37 4.76 11.64 -13.89
CA LEU A 37 5.87 12.49 -13.42
C LEU A 37 6.76 11.83 -12.35
N ALA A 38 6.42 10.62 -11.89
CA ALA A 38 7.29 9.79 -11.04
C ALA A 38 8.07 8.73 -11.84
N MET A 39 7.81 8.59 -13.14
CA MET A 39 8.60 7.75 -14.03
C MET A 39 9.74 8.59 -14.60
N SER A 40 10.97 8.18 -14.30
CA SER A 40 12.22 8.66 -14.87
C SER A 40 12.08 9.17 -16.30
N SER A 41 12.50 10.41 -16.52
CA SER A 41 12.62 11.02 -17.84
C SER A 41 13.70 10.28 -18.64
N LYS A 42 13.33 9.21 -19.34
CA LYS A 42 14.05 8.70 -20.52
C LYS A 42 13.18 7.68 -21.27
N SER A 43 12.98 7.99 -22.56
CA SER A 43 12.54 7.13 -23.66
C SER A 43 11.03 7.06 -23.99
N LYS A 44 10.71 7.61 -25.17
CA LYS A 44 9.51 7.40 -25.98
C LYS A 44 9.67 6.09 -26.76
N ALA A 45 8.73 5.15 -26.58
CA ALA A 45 8.18 4.23 -27.58
C ALA A 45 7.03 3.48 -26.90
N ALA A 46 5.89 3.29 -27.56
CA ALA A 46 4.86 2.37 -27.08
C ALA A 46 5.36 0.94 -27.26
N ALA A 47 6.16 0.48 -26.29
CA ALA A 47 6.54 -0.91 -26.18
C ALA A 47 5.27 -1.75 -25.96
N ALA A 48 5.23 -2.96 -26.54
CA ALA A 48 4.25 -3.97 -26.16
C ALA A 48 4.22 -4.06 -24.62
N PRO A 49 3.04 -4.22 -23.98
CA PRO A 49 2.97 -4.26 -22.53
C PRO A 49 3.92 -5.34 -22.03
N ALA A 50 4.92 -4.94 -21.25
CA ALA A 50 5.86 -5.87 -20.66
C ALA A 50 5.05 -6.92 -19.87
N LEU A 51 5.25 -8.20 -20.19
CA LEU A 51 4.61 -9.30 -19.46
C LEU A 51 4.93 -9.13 -17.98
N ILE A 52 3.89 -9.16 -17.14
CA ILE A 52 4.08 -9.16 -15.69
C ILE A 52 4.83 -10.44 -15.34
N SER A 53 5.99 -10.28 -14.69
CA SER A 53 6.79 -11.39 -14.21
C SER A 53 7.16 -11.15 -12.76
N VAL A 54 6.51 -11.91 -11.87
CA VAL A 54 6.85 -11.94 -10.45
C VAL A 54 7.86 -13.06 -10.22
N LYS A 55 8.94 -12.74 -9.50
CA LYS A 55 9.97 -13.73 -9.11
C LYS A 55 9.32 -14.86 -8.31
N ALA A 56 9.55 -16.10 -8.73
CA ALA A 56 8.98 -17.30 -8.10
C ALA A 56 9.33 -17.38 -6.60
N GLU A 57 10.49 -16.88 -6.20
CA GLU A 57 10.95 -16.86 -4.82
C GLU A 57 10.12 -15.95 -3.90
N ARG A 58 9.30 -15.05 -4.45
CA ARG A 58 8.31 -14.24 -3.70
C ARG A 58 7.02 -15.00 -3.41
N ILE A 59 6.81 -16.17 -3.99
CA ILE A 59 5.53 -16.88 -4.00
C ILE A 59 5.68 -18.20 -3.25
N ARG A 60 4.72 -18.54 -2.39
CA ARG A 60 4.56 -19.86 -1.78
C ARG A 60 3.21 -20.42 -2.14
N LEU A 61 3.15 -21.69 -2.48
CA LEU A 61 1.89 -22.42 -2.53
C LEU A 61 1.58 -22.95 -1.12
N LEU A 62 0.44 -22.58 -0.56
CA LEU A 62 -0.01 -23.03 0.77
C LEU A 62 -0.88 -24.28 0.70
N SER A 63 -1.63 -24.46 -0.39
CA SER A 63 -2.48 -25.64 -0.62
C SER A 63 -1.67 -26.83 -1.15
N SER A 64 -2.22 -28.04 -1.01
CA SER A 64 -1.68 -29.25 -1.67
C SER A 64 -1.97 -29.29 -3.18
N VAL A 65 -3.07 -28.68 -3.61
CA VAL A 65 -3.45 -28.55 -5.02
C VAL A 65 -2.59 -27.50 -5.69
N LYS A 66 -1.96 -27.89 -6.81
CA LYS A 66 -1.03 -27.04 -7.58
C LYS A 66 -1.62 -26.52 -8.89
N SER A 67 -2.59 -27.23 -9.45
CA SER A 67 -3.16 -26.90 -10.76
C SER A 67 -4.31 -25.93 -10.60
N VAL A 68 -4.19 -24.78 -11.27
CA VAL A 68 -5.31 -23.86 -11.44
C VAL A 68 -6.17 -24.37 -12.59
N LYS A 69 -7.44 -24.65 -12.32
CA LYS A 69 -8.42 -25.00 -13.35
C LYS A 69 -9.16 -23.73 -13.76
N PRO A 70 -9.21 -23.38 -15.06
CA PRO A 70 -10.00 -22.24 -15.49
C PRO A 70 -11.46 -22.38 -15.03
N SER A 71 -11.98 -21.33 -14.41
CA SER A 71 -13.33 -21.32 -13.84
C SER A 71 -13.96 -19.92 -13.97
N PRO A 72 -15.29 -19.80 -13.85
CA PRO A 72 -16.00 -18.52 -14.03
C PRO A 72 -15.55 -17.41 -13.06
N GLY A 73 -15.20 -17.76 -11.82
CA GLY A 73 -14.75 -16.80 -10.81
C GLY A 73 -13.35 -16.25 -11.07
N GLY A 74 -12.54 -16.96 -11.85
CA GLY A 74 -11.15 -16.61 -12.14
C GLY A 74 -10.27 -16.56 -10.90
N VAL A 75 -9.22 -15.74 -10.91
CA VAL A 75 -8.31 -15.57 -9.78
C VAL A 75 -8.81 -14.45 -8.87
N VAL A 76 -8.77 -14.70 -7.56
CA VAL A 76 -9.08 -13.70 -6.53
C VAL A 76 -7.80 -13.35 -5.77
N TYR A 77 -7.46 -12.06 -5.71
CA TYR A 77 -6.51 -11.56 -4.72
C TYR A 77 -7.27 -11.22 -3.44
N TRP A 78 -7.04 -12.01 -2.38
CA TRP A 78 -7.40 -11.65 -1.01
C TRP A 78 -6.38 -10.65 -0.47
N MET A 79 -6.75 -9.38 -0.55
CA MET A 79 -5.99 -8.26 0.00
C MET A 79 -6.19 -8.19 1.51
N SER A 80 -5.10 -8.04 2.26
CA SER A 80 -5.14 -7.88 3.72
C SER A 80 -4.11 -6.85 4.18
N ARG A 81 -2.82 -7.19 4.15
CA ARG A 81 -1.73 -6.35 4.65
C ARG A 81 -1.31 -5.26 3.66
N ASP A 82 -1.36 -5.55 2.37
CA ASP A 82 -0.80 -4.69 1.32
C ASP A 82 -1.91 -3.93 0.58
N GLN A 83 -2.51 -2.93 1.24
CA GLN A 83 -3.72 -2.22 0.78
C GLN A 83 -3.42 -1.13 -0.24
N ARG A 84 -2.91 -1.55 -1.41
CA ARG A 84 -2.59 -0.69 -2.55
C ARG A 84 -2.71 -1.46 -3.86
N VAL A 85 -2.97 -0.73 -4.94
CA VAL A 85 -3.00 -1.27 -6.31
C VAL A 85 -1.59 -1.26 -6.92
N GLN A 86 -0.90 -0.12 -6.83
CA GLN A 86 0.44 0.05 -7.38
C GLN A 86 1.49 -0.60 -6.49
N ASP A 87 2.59 -1.07 -7.11
CA ASP A 87 3.73 -1.65 -6.40
C ASP A 87 3.36 -2.80 -5.44
N ASN A 88 2.41 -3.66 -5.87
CA ASN A 88 1.91 -4.78 -5.10
C ASN A 88 2.24 -6.11 -5.79
N TRP A 89 3.23 -6.84 -5.28
CA TRP A 89 3.64 -8.13 -5.85
C TRP A 89 2.55 -9.20 -5.79
N ALA A 90 1.66 -9.16 -4.79
CA ALA A 90 0.56 -10.11 -4.66
C ALA A 90 -0.49 -9.88 -5.75
N LEU A 91 -0.88 -8.62 -5.97
CA LEU A 91 -1.80 -8.26 -7.06
C LEU A 91 -1.18 -8.51 -8.45
N LEU A 92 0.10 -8.22 -8.63
CA LEU A 92 0.82 -8.53 -9.87
C LEU A 92 0.88 -10.04 -10.12
N HIS A 93 1.11 -10.85 -9.09
CA HIS A 93 1.10 -12.31 -9.25
C HIS A 93 -0.31 -12.83 -9.55
N ALA A 94 -1.34 -12.32 -8.86
CA ALA A 94 -2.73 -12.67 -9.15
C ALA A 94 -3.10 -12.34 -10.61
N ARG A 95 -2.60 -11.20 -11.12
CA ARG A 95 -2.76 -10.82 -12.52
C ARG A 95 -2.04 -11.78 -13.46
N GLN A 96 -0.77 -12.07 -13.19
CA GLN A 96 0.02 -13.01 -13.98
C GLN A 96 -0.67 -14.39 -14.04
N LEU A 97 -1.16 -14.89 -12.91
CA LEU A 97 -1.83 -16.18 -12.81
C LEU A 97 -3.14 -16.21 -13.60
N ALA A 98 -3.92 -15.12 -13.56
CA ALA A 98 -5.14 -14.97 -14.34
C ALA A 98 -4.87 -14.98 -15.85
N ASP A 99 -3.83 -14.24 -16.27
CA ASP A 99 -3.39 -14.17 -17.67
C ASP A 99 -2.90 -15.54 -18.19
N GLU A 100 -2.08 -16.24 -17.40
CA GLU A 100 -1.57 -17.58 -17.73
C GLU A 100 -2.68 -18.61 -17.97
N HIS A 101 -3.82 -18.47 -17.28
CA HIS A 101 -4.95 -19.42 -17.37
C HIS A 101 -6.12 -18.91 -18.20
N GLY A 102 -6.02 -17.70 -18.78
CA GLY A 102 -7.11 -17.11 -19.54
C GLY A 102 -8.39 -16.98 -18.72
N VAL A 103 -8.29 -16.48 -17.49
CA VAL A 103 -9.44 -16.22 -16.61
C VAL A 103 -9.45 -14.77 -16.09
N GLY A 104 -10.57 -14.35 -15.50
CA GLY A 104 -10.69 -13.04 -14.87
C GLY A 104 -9.86 -12.86 -13.61
N LEU A 105 -9.65 -11.60 -13.22
CA LEU A 105 -9.07 -11.21 -11.94
C LEU A 105 -10.07 -10.38 -11.14
N SER A 106 -10.17 -10.63 -9.83
CA SER A 106 -10.88 -9.75 -8.88
C SER A 106 -10.10 -9.62 -7.57
N VAL A 107 -10.47 -8.63 -6.76
CA VAL A 107 -9.88 -8.36 -5.45
C VAL A 107 -10.97 -8.46 -4.39
N ALA A 108 -10.68 -9.16 -3.30
CA ALA A 108 -11.55 -9.24 -2.13
C ALA A 108 -10.80 -8.73 -0.89
N PHE A 109 -11.50 -8.00 -0.02
CA PHE A 109 -11.02 -7.61 1.31
C PHE A 109 -12.07 -8.00 2.36
N CYS A 110 -11.63 -8.63 3.45
CA CYS A 110 -12.51 -9.03 4.54
C CYS A 110 -12.47 -7.98 5.67
N MET A 111 -13.62 -7.38 5.96
CA MET A 111 -13.79 -6.37 7.01
C MET A 111 -14.38 -7.01 8.27
N VAL A 112 -13.58 -7.04 9.34
CA VAL A 112 -14.04 -7.40 10.68
C VAL A 112 -14.45 -6.13 11.45
N PRO A 113 -15.51 -6.17 12.28
CA PRO A 113 -16.05 -4.99 12.95
C PRO A 113 -15.12 -4.43 14.05
N GLY A 114 -14.14 -5.22 14.51
CA GLY A 114 -13.04 -4.79 15.36
C GLY A 114 -11.82 -5.72 15.20
N PHE A 115 -10.61 -5.19 15.38
CA PHE A 115 -9.38 -5.95 15.17
C PHE A 115 -8.29 -5.55 16.18
N LEU A 116 -7.85 -6.48 17.03
CA LEU A 116 -6.75 -6.30 17.99
C LEU A 116 -6.81 -4.99 18.83
N GLY A 117 -8.01 -4.54 19.20
CA GLY A 117 -8.20 -3.31 19.98
C GLY A 117 -8.01 -2.01 19.17
N ALA A 118 -7.96 -2.09 17.85
CA ALA A 118 -7.88 -0.93 16.97
C ALA A 118 -9.08 0.01 17.17
N THR A 119 -8.78 1.29 17.34
CA THR A 119 -9.76 2.38 17.49
C THR A 119 -10.16 2.97 16.15
N ILE A 120 -11.10 3.93 16.14
CA ILE A 120 -11.50 4.67 14.94
C ILE A 120 -10.33 5.37 14.25
N ARG A 121 -9.27 5.73 14.99
CA ARG A 121 -8.03 6.26 14.41
C ARG A 121 -7.44 5.34 13.35
N HIS A 122 -7.45 4.04 13.60
CA HIS A 122 -6.88 3.03 12.71
C HIS A 122 -7.85 2.72 11.57
N TYR A 123 -9.11 2.46 11.92
CA TYR A 123 -10.13 2.13 10.93
C TYR A 123 -10.42 3.27 9.96
N GLY A 124 -10.53 4.51 10.44
CA GLY A 124 -10.74 5.68 9.59
C GLY A 124 -9.60 5.88 8.57
N PHE A 125 -8.36 5.70 9.02
CA PHE A 125 -7.18 5.73 8.13
C PHE A 125 -7.22 4.59 7.09
N MET A 126 -7.56 3.38 7.52
CA MET A 126 -7.66 2.20 6.65
C MET A 126 -8.79 2.35 5.60
N LEU A 127 -10.02 2.67 6.03
CA LEU A 127 -11.20 2.78 5.18
C LEU A 127 -11.03 3.83 4.09
N LYS A 128 -10.47 5.00 4.43
CA LYS A 128 -10.18 6.06 3.45
C LYS A 128 -9.14 5.60 2.42
N GLY A 129 -8.14 4.81 2.83
CA GLY A 129 -7.19 4.19 1.91
C GLY A 129 -7.84 3.14 1.00
N LEU A 130 -8.70 2.28 1.54
CA LEU A 130 -9.43 1.26 0.76
C LEU A 130 -10.42 1.88 -0.23
N ALA A 131 -11.03 3.03 0.09
CA ALA A 131 -11.85 3.78 -0.86
C ALA A 131 -11.02 4.26 -2.07
N GLU A 132 -9.76 4.65 -1.87
CA GLU A 132 -8.84 4.97 -2.98
C GLU A 132 -8.50 3.72 -3.80
N VAL A 133 -8.28 2.57 -3.15
CA VAL A 133 -8.03 1.29 -3.82
C VAL A 133 -9.22 0.88 -4.70
N GLU A 134 -10.45 0.94 -4.17
CA GLU A 134 -11.65 0.62 -4.94
C GLU A 134 -11.77 1.50 -6.17
N ALA A 135 -11.59 2.82 -6.01
CA ALA A 135 -11.68 3.76 -7.11
C ALA A 135 -10.65 3.44 -8.21
N GLU A 136 -9.40 3.11 -7.84
CA GLU A 136 -8.36 2.76 -8.80
C GLU A 136 -8.62 1.42 -9.49
N LEU A 137 -8.99 0.36 -8.76
CA LEU A 137 -9.36 -0.94 -9.33
C LEU A 137 -10.51 -0.82 -10.33
N ARG A 138 -11.50 0.04 -10.03
CA ARG A 138 -12.62 0.33 -10.92
C ARG A 138 -12.15 0.96 -12.24
N THR A 139 -11.19 1.88 -12.20
CA THR A 139 -10.61 2.44 -13.44
C THR A 139 -9.83 1.42 -14.25
N LEU A 140 -9.28 0.39 -13.60
CA LEU A 140 -8.59 -0.72 -14.26
C LEU A 140 -9.53 -1.84 -14.71
N GLY A 141 -10.84 -1.74 -14.43
CA GLY A 141 -11.81 -2.78 -14.75
C GLY A 141 -11.65 -4.07 -13.91
N ILE A 142 -11.01 -3.97 -12.74
CA ILE A 142 -10.82 -5.09 -11.81
C ILE A 142 -11.91 -5.00 -10.74
N PRO A 143 -12.81 -5.99 -10.63
CA PRO A 143 -13.84 -6.00 -9.58
C PRO A 143 -13.22 -6.01 -8.17
N PHE A 144 -13.78 -5.21 -7.27
CA PHE A 144 -13.42 -5.17 -5.86
C PHE A 144 -14.65 -5.52 -5.01
N THR A 145 -14.49 -6.44 -4.06
CA THR A 145 -15.53 -6.81 -3.09
C THR A 145 -15.04 -6.58 -1.66
N LEU A 146 -15.82 -5.85 -0.87
CA LEU A 146 -15.65 -5.78 0.57
C LEU A 146 -16.59 -6.80 1.24
N LEU A 147 -16.02 -7.89 1.76
CA LEU A 147 -16.75 -8.93 2.48
C LEU A 147 -16.84 -8.54 3.96
N GLN A 148 -18.02 -8.56 4.56
CA GLN A 148 -18.17 -8.33 6.01
C GLN A 148 -18.08 -9.66 6.76
N GLY A 149 -17.26 -9.69 7.82
CA GLY A 149 -17.08 -10.86 8.68
C GLY A 149 -15.65 -11.39 8.70
N GLU A 150 -15.45 -12.42 9.52
CA GLU A 150 -14.15 -13.07 9.70
C GLU A 150 -13.65 -13.70 8.39
N PRO A 151 -12.37 -13.53 8.02
CA PRO A 151 -11.83 -14.08 6.78
C PRO A 151 -12.02 -15.60 6.64
N GLY A 152 -11.89 -16.35 7.74
CA GLY A 152 -12.07 -17.80 7.77
C GLY A 152 -13.49 -18.28 7.43
N ALA A 153 -14.50 -17.41 7.47
CA ALA A 153 -15.88 -17.74 7.13
C ALA A 153 -16.34 -17.04 5.83
N ALA A 154 -16.15 -15.72 5.74
CA ALA A 154 -16.66 -14.93 4.63
C ALA A 154 -15.98 -15.25 3.29
N LEU A 155 -14.67 -15.55 3.31
CA LEU A 155 -13.90 -15.80 2.10
C LEU A 155 -14.16 -17.18 1.48
N PRO A 156 -14.23 -18.31 2.23
CA PRO A 156 -14.65 -19.58 1.67
C PRO A 156 -16.03 -19.53 0.99
N ASP A 157 -16.99 -18.85 1.59
CA ASP A 157 -18.34 -18.71 1.03
C ASP A 157 -18.34 -17.91 -0.27
N PHE A 158 -17.54 -16.85 -0.35
CA PHE A 158 -17.31 -16.11 -1.58
C PHE A 158 -16.66 -16.98 -2.67
N VAL A 159 -15.61 -17.73 -2.32
CA VAL A 159 -14.87 -18.60 -3.24
C VAL A 159 -15.76 -19.69 -3.84
N ARG A 160 -16.56 -20.37 -3.02
CA ARG A 160 -17.47 -21.43 -3.51
C ARG A 160 -18.58 -20.86 -4.37
N ARG A 161 -19.20 -19.76 -3.93
CA ARG A 161 -20.33 -19.13 -4.62
C ARG A 161 -19.98 -18.63 -6.03
N HIS A 162 -18.75 -18.15 -6.22
CA HIS A 162 -18.29 -17.63 -7.51
C HIS A 162 -17.43 -18.62 -8.29
N GLU A 163 -17.22 -19.84 -7.79
CA GLU A 163 -16.38 -20.85 -8.41
C GLU A 163 -14.98 -20.30 -8.73
N VAL A 164 -14.28 -19.77 -7.72
CA VAL A 164 -12.96 -19.15 -7.90
C VAL A 164 -11.89 -20.20 -8.25
N ALA A 165 -11.07 -19.90 -9.26
CA ALA A 165 -10.04 -20.78 -9.82
C ALA A 165 -8.83 -20.92 -8.89
N ALA A 166 -8.42 -19.81 -8.28
CA ALA A 166 -7.29 -19.73 -7.36
C ALA A 166 -7.43 -18.51 -6.46
N VAL A 167 -6.89 -18.62 -5.24
CA VAL A 167 -6.77 -17.50 -4.31
C VAL A 167 -5.30 -17.13 -4.17
N VAL A 168 -5.00 -15.84 -4.29
CA VAL A 168 -3.70 -15.26 -3.97
C VAL A 168 -3.86 -14.38 -2.74
N SER A 169 -2.97 -14.48 -1.75
CA SER A 169 -2.95 -13.62 -0.56
C SER A 169 -1.60 -12.90 -0.41
N ASP A 170 -1.60 -11.76 0.27
CA ASP A 170 -0.35 -11.11 0.70
C ASP A 170 0.18 -11.72 2.00
N PHE A 171 1.50 -11.59 2.24
CA PHE A 171 2.18 -12.17 3.40
C PHE A 171 2.06 -11.30 4.66
N SER A 172 1.78 -11.94 5.79
CA SER A 172 1.95 -11.36 7.13
C SER A 172 2.48 -12.42 8.10
N PRO A 173 3.49 -12.12 8.92
CA PRO A 173 4.02 -13.08 9.89
C PRO A 173 3.11 -13.27 11.12
N LEU A 174 2.10 -12.42 11.32
CA LEU A 174 1.29 -12.43 12.53
C LEU A 174 0.48 -13.73 12.66
N ARG A 175 0.43 -14.29 13.88
CA ARG A 175 -0.31 -15.54 14.20
C ARG A 175 -1.74 -15.53 13.65
N ILE A 176 -2.48 -14.44 13.83
CA ILE A 176 -3.86 -14.31 13.38
C ILE A 176 -3.99 -14.41 11.86
N SER A 177 -3.09 -13.78 11.10
CA SER A 177 -3.10 -13.84 9.63
C SER A 177 -2.71 -15.22 9.11
N ARG A 178 -1.72 -15.87 9.74
CA ARG A 178 -1.33 -17.26 9.43
C ARG A 178 -2.49 -18.22 9.71
N GLY A 179 -3.15 -18.09 10.86
CA GLY A 179 -4.31 -18.89 11.24
C GLY A 179 -5.45 -18.80 10.24
N TRP A 180 -5.81 -17.59 9.80
CA TRP A 180 -6.85 -17.41 8.78
C TRP A 180 -6.50 -18.09 7.44
N LYS A 181 -5.23 -18.08 7.03
CA LYS A 181 -4.78 -18.78 5.81
C LYS A 181 -4.86 -20.30 5.98
N ASP A 182 -4.48 -20.82 7.14
CA ASP A 182 -4.61 -22.25 7.45
C ASP A 182 -6.09 -22.70 7.45
N GLU A 183 -6.98 -21.89 8.03
CA GLU A 183 -8.43 -22.11 8.01
C GLU A 183 -8.99 -22.09 6.59
N LEU A 184 -8.59 -21.10 5.78
CA LEU A 184 -9.02 -20.98 4.39
C LEU A 184 -8.58 -22.18 3.55
N VAL A 185 -7.33 -22.61 3.66
CA VAL A 185 -6.81 -23.80 2.94
C VAL A 185 -7.56 -25.06 3.36
N LYS A 186 -7.86 -25.23 4.67
CA LYS A 186 -8.67 -26.36 5.16
C LYS A 186 -10.10 -26.31 4.63
N ALA A 187 -10.70 -25.12 4.55
CA ALA A 187 -12.06 -24.94 4.07
C ALA A 187 -12.22 -25.12 2.55
N LEU A 188 -11.13 -24.97 1.79
CA LEU A 188 -11.09 -25.02 0.33
C LEU A 188 -10.00 -25.99 -0.18
N PRO A 189 -10.10 -27.30 0.12
CA PRO A 189 -9.04 -28.26 -0.19
C PRO A 189 -8.77 -28.41 -1.69
N ASP A 190 -9.75 -28.10 -2.53
CA ASP A 190 -9.68 -28.23 -3.99
C ASP A 190 -9.25 -26.93 -4.70
N THR A 191 -9.07 -25.83 -3.98
CA THR A 191 -8.70 -24.53 -4.54
C THR A 191 -7.23 -24.21 -4.27
N PRO A 192 -6.40 -23.98 -5.30
CA PRO A 192 -5.01 -23.59 -5.09
C PRO A 192 -4.93 -22.22 -4.39
N HIS A 193 -4.12 -22.16 -3.33
CA HIS A 193 -3.88 -20.96 -2.54
C HIS A 193 -2.41 -20.57 -2.58
N TYR A 194 -2.12 -19.39 -3.11
CA TYR A 194 -0.79 -18.81 -3.18
C TYR A 194 -0.66 -17.68 -2.16
N GLU A 195 0.49 -17.57 -1.53
CA GLU A 195 0.85 -16.44 -0.70
C GLU A 195 2.08 -15.74 -1.29
N VAL A 196 2.05 -14.42 -1.35
CA VAL A 196 3.11 -13.60 -1.93
C VAL A 196 3.65 -12.61 -0.91
N ASP A 197 4.97 -12.57 -0.76
CA ASP A 197 5.60 -11.48 0.01
C ASP A 197 5.63 -10.19 -0.82
N ALA A 198 4.58 -9.39 -0.64
CA ALA A 198 4.40 -8.07 -1.23
C ALA A 198 4.84 -6.93 -0.29
N HIS A 199 5.24 -7.24 0.94
CA HIS A 199 5.55 -6.25 1.96
C HIS A 199 7.06 -6.03 2.11
N ASN A 200 7.86 -7.07 1.94
CA ASN A 200 9.31 -7.03 2.09
C ASN A 200 10.01 -6.85 0.74
N VAL A 201 11.12 -6.12 0.75
CA VAL A 201 11.98 -6.00 -0.44
C VAL A 201 12.52 -7.39 -0.77
N VAL A 202 13.13 -8.06 0.21
CA VAL A 202 13.53 -9.46 0.11
C VAL A 202 12.48 -10.31 0.81
N PRO A 203 11.87 -11.31 0.16
CA PRO A 203 10.86 -12.17 0.80
C PRO A 203 11.37 -12.75 2.12
N VAL A 204 10.54 -12.79 3.16
CA VAL A 204 10.99 -13.12 4.52
C VAL A 204 11.70 -14.48 4.60
N TRP A 205 11.21 -15.47 3.85
CA TRP A 205 11.77 -16.83 3.79
C TRP A 205 13.01 -16.94 2.90
N ILE A 206 13.32 -15.90 2.12
CA ILE A 206 14.55 -15.76 1.34
C ILE A 206 15.59 -14.92 2.08
N ALA A 207 15.15 -13.94 2.86
CA ALA A 207 16.02 -13.06 3.63
C ALA A 207 16.89 -13.89 4.58
N SER A 208 16.30 -14.82 5.31
CA SER A 208 16.99 -15.77 6.19
C SER A 208 16.19 -17.06 6.36
N ASP A 209 16.90 -18.17 6.49
CA ASP A 209 16.40 -19.52 6.79
C ASP A 209 16.10 -19.72 8.29
N LYS A 210 16.45 -18.75 9.12
CA LYS A 210 16.27 -18.79 10.58
C LYS A 210 15.95 -17.42 11.15
N LYS A 211 15.47 -17.43 12.40
CA LYS A 211 15.37 -16.24 13.25
C LYS A 211 16.75 -15.65 13.49
N GLU A 212 16.92 -14.39 13.12
CA GLU A 212 18.15 -13.64 13.32
C GLU A 212 18.15 -12.93 14.67
N VAL A 213 19.29 -12.93 15.35
CA VAL A 213 19.42 -12.36 16.71
C VAL A 213 19.43 -10.84 16.74
N GLY A 214 19.65 -10.20 15.58
CA GLY A 214 19.59 -8.74 15.48
C GLY A 214 20.02 -8.20 14.12
N ALA A 215 19.98 -6.87 13.99
CA ALA A 215 20.27 -6.18 12.73
C ALA A 215 21.66 -6.55 12.17
N ARG A 216 22.67 -6.72 13.06
CA ARG A 216 24.03 -7.09 12.66
C ARG A 216 24.08 -8.38 11.83
N THR A 217 23.29 -9.39 12.17
CA THR A 217 23.37 -10.71 11.54
C THR A 217 22.51 -10.80 10.28
N ILE A 218 21.34 -10.16 10.26
CA ILE A 218 20.47 -10.15 9.06
C ILE A 218 20.94 -9.16 7.98
N ARG A 219 21.62 -8.06 8.35
CA ARG A 219 22.02 -6.99 7.41
C ARG A 219 22.76 -7.54 6.21
N LYS A 220 23.81 -8.32 6.44
CA LYS A 220 24.62 -8.91 5.35
C LYS A 220 23.74 -9.74 4.41
N LYS A 221 22.88 -10.61 4.96
CA LYS A 221 21.99 -11.50 4.21
C LYS A 221 20.98 -10.75 3.33
N ILE A 222 20.46 -9.62 3.82
CA ILE A 222 19.55 -8.75 3.04
C ILE A 222 20.34 -7.96 2.01
N THR A 223 21.42 -7.28 2.41
CA THR A 223 22.21 -6.41 1.53
C THR A 223 22.78 -7.15 0.32
N GLU A 224 23.25 -8.39 0.50
CA GLU A 224 23.72 -9.25 -0.60
C GLU A 224 22.62 -9.56 -1.63
N LYS A 225 21.35 -9.57 -1.21
CA LYS A 225 20.19 -9.86 -2.06
C LYS A 225 19.57 -8.60 -2.67
N LEU A 226 19.80 -7.41 -2.11
CA LEU A 226 19.20 -6.17 -2.61
C LEU A 226 19.40 -5.94 -4.12
N PRO A 227 20.57 -6.19 -4.74
CA PRO A 227 20.72 -6.04 -6.18
C PRO A 227 19.73 -6.86 -7.02
N GLN A 228 19.29 -8.03 -6.50
CA GLN A 228 18.34 -8.91 -7.16
C GLN A 228 16.87 -8.54 -6.87
N TYR A 229 16.58 -7.95 -5.71
CA TYR A 229 15.21 -7.79 -5.21
C TYR A 229 14.73 -6.34 -5.10
N LEU A 230 15.63 -5.37 -4.92
CA LEU A 230 15.32 -3.93 -4.94
C LEU A 230 15.29 -3.44 -6.39
N THR A 231 14.34 -3.98 -7.16
CA THR A 231 14.10 -3.65 -8.56
C THR A 231 12.85 -2.80 -8.70
N ASP A 232 12.65 -2.18 -9.86
CA ASP A 232 11.38 -1.52 -10.15
C ASP A 232 10.24 -2.55 -10.28
N PHE A 233 9.01 -2.05 -10.22
CA PHE A 233 7.79 -2.83 -10.40
C PHE A 233 7.29 -2.73 -11.85
N PRO A 234 6.82 -3.82 -12.46
CA PRO A 234 6.07 -3.71 -13.71
C PRO A 234 4.74 -2.97 -13.45
N PRO A 235 4.25 -2.19 -14.43
CA PRO A 235 2.95 -1.56 -14.30
C PRO A 235 1.83 -2.62 -14.29
N LEU A 236 0.77 -2.38 -13.52
CA LEU A 236 -0.46 -3.16 -13.62
C LEU A 236 -1.31 -2.59 -14.78
N PRO A 237 -1.46 -3.30 -15.91
CA PRO A 237 -2.29 -2.82 -17.01
C PRO A 237 -3.78 -2.86 -16.60
N ALA A 238 -4.60 -2.05 -17.27
CA ALA A 238 -6.05 -2.22 -17.21
C ALA A 238 -6.40 -3.65 -17.65
N ALA A 239 -7.36 -4.29 -17.02
CA ALA A 239 -7.66 -5.70 -17.23
C ALA A 239 -8.15 -5.96 -18.67
N PRO A 240 -7.36 -6.61 -19.57
CA PRO A 240 -7.91 -7.17 -20.77
C PRO A 240 -8.85 -8.33 -20.44
N SER A 241 -9.67 -8.69 -21.43
CA SER A 241 -10.39 -9.95 -21.48
C SER A 241 -9.41 -11.12 -21.21
N PRO A 242 -9.83 -12.17 -20.48
CA PRO A 242 -11.18 -12.41 -19.99
C PRO A 242 -11.49 -11.71 -18.66
N HIS A 243 -12.76 -11.39 -18.48
CA HIS A 243 -13.27 -10.80 -17.24
C HIS A 243 -13.85 -11.89 -16.32
N PRO A 244 -13.94 -11.64 -15.00
CA PRO A 244 -14.70 -12.53 -14.12
C PRO A 244 -16.16 -12.70 -14.58
N SER A 245 -16.81 -13.74 -14.07
CA SER A 245 -18.21 -14.07 -14.36
C SER A 245 -19.15 -12.86 -14.25
N ALA A 246 -20.23 -12.88 -15.03
CA ALA A 246 -21.23 -11.81 -14.98
C ALA A 246 -21.84 -11.65 -13.58
N SER A 247 -22.00 -12.74 -12.82
CA SER A 247 -22.50 -12.72 -11.45
C SER A 247 -21.54 -12.01 -10.50
N LEU A 248 -20.23 -12.33 -10.54
CA LEU A 248 -19.22 -11.66 -9.71
C LEU A 248 -19.14 -10.16 -10.06
N ARG A 249 -19.13 -9.83 -11.35
CA ARG A 249 -19.12 -8.43 -11.80
C ARG A 249 -20.37 -7.68 -11.37
N ALA A 250 -21.54 -8.31 -11.38
CA ALA A 250 -22.79 -7.70 -10.93
C ALA A 250 -22.77 -7.42 -9.42
N GLU A 251 -22.21 -8.33 -8.61
CA GLU A 251 -22.03 -8.11 -7.16
C GLU A 251 -21.11 -6.92 -6.88
N CYS A 252 -20.06 -6.73 -7.67
CA CYS A 252 -19.09 -5.63 -7.54
C CYS A 252 -19.49 -4.34 -8.29
N ALA A 253 -20.62 -4.35 -9.01
CA ALA A 253 -20.96 -3.25 -9.91
C ALA A 253 -21.20 -1.95 -9.14
N LYS A 254 -21.85 -2.05 -7.99
CA LYS A 254 -22.14 -0.92 -7.11
C LYS A 254 -20.90 -0.57 -6.28
N PRO A 255 -20.59 0.73 -6.10
CA PRO A 255 -19.57 1.14 -5.15
C PRO A 255 -19.87 0.68 -3.74
N VAL A 256 -18.82 0.44 -2.97
CA VAL A 256 -18.94 0.16 -1.53
C VAL A 256 -19.54 1.39 -0.84
N ASP A 257 -20.56 1.16 -0.01
CA ASP A 257 -21.09 2.21 0.86
C ASP A 257 -20.19 2.38 2.09
N TRP A 258 -19.11 3.15 1.92
CA TRP A 258 -18.12 3.38 2.96
C TRP A 258 -18.70 4.02 4.23
N ALA A 259 -19.80 4.79 4.12
CA ALA A 259 -20.46 5.37 5.28
C ALA A 259 -21.22 4.30 6.08
N ALA A 260 -21.90 3.38 5.39
CA ALA A 260 -22.53 2.22 6.04
C ALA A 260 -21.49 1.29 6.69
N ILE A 261 -20.32 1.11 6.05
CA ILE A 261 -19.21 0.33 6.63
C ILE A 261 -18.65 1.01 7.87
N ASP A 262 -18.41 2.32 7.86
CA ASP A 262 -17.99 3.03 9.09
C ASP A 262 -19.02 2.86 10.20
N ALA A 263 -20.31 3.01 9.88
CA ALA A 263 -21.40 2.89 10.84
C ALA A 263 -21.53 1.48 11.45
N SER A 264 -21.07 0.42 10.77
CA SER A 264 -21.12 -0.96 11.28
C SER A 264 -19.95 -1.34 12.19
N LEU A 265 -18.92 -0.49 12.32
CA LEU A 265 -17.76 -0.77 13.16
C LEU A 265 -18.09 -0.77 14.67
N THR A 266 -17.52 -1.73 15.39
CA THR A 266 -17.61 -1.86 16.84
C THR A 266 -16.27 -1.51 17.49
N VAL A 267 -15.80 -0.29 17.29
CA VAL A 267 -14.48 0.19 17.73
C VAL A 267 -14.59 1.34 18.73
N ASP A 268 -13.55 1.52 19.55
CA ASP A 268 -13.43 2.71 20.40
C ASP A 268 -13.29 3.96 19.53
N ARG A 269 -14.24 4.90 19.68
CA ARG A 269 -14.27 6.17 18.96
C ARG A 269 -13.72 7.36 19.77
N SER A 270 -13.31 7.15 21.02
CA SER A 270 -12.72 8.19 21.87
C SER A 270 -11.34 8.64 21.40
N VAL A 271 -10.58 7.72 20.78
CA VAL A 271 -9.29 8.03 20.13
C VAL A 271 -9.55 8.43 18.69
N ALA A 272 -9.72 9.74 18.47
CA ALA A 272 -10.04 10.32 17.17
C ALA A 272 -9.00 10.03 16.08
N GLU A 273 -9.45 10.12 14.83
CA GLU A 273 -8.60 10.10 13.65
C GLU A 273 -7.45 11.12 13.71
N VAL A 274 -6.36 10.83 13.00
CA VAL A 274 -5.23 11.73 12.86
C VAL A 274 -5.54 12.83 11.84
N ASP A 275 -5.01 14.03 12.09
CA ASP A 275 -5.16 15.22 11.24
C ASP A 275 -3.87 15.57 10.47
N TRP A 276 -2.74 15.00 10.87
CA TRP A 276 -1.42 15.33 10.33
C TRP A 276 -1.00 14.50 9.10
N CYS A 277 -1.65 13.35 8.84
CA CYS A 277 -1.42 12.56 7.63
C CYS A 277 -2.73 12.17 6.94
N VAL A 278 -2.77 12.37 5.62
CA VAL A 278 -3.88 11.95 4.77
C VAL A 278 -3.67 10.48 4.39
N PRO A 279 -4.66 9.59 4.53
CA PRO A 279 -4.53 8.18 4.11
C PRO A 279 -4.50 8.01 2.59
N GLY A 280 -4.04 6.84 2.13
CA GLY A 280 -4.06 6.43 0.73
C GLY A 280 -2.68 6.36 0.07
N THR A 281 -2.63 5.68 -1.07
CA THR A 281 -1.38 5.47 -1.84
C THR A 281 -0.83 6.79 -2.36
N LYS A 282 -1.69 7.66 -2.88
CA LYS A 282 -1.29 8.98 -3.38
C LYS A 282 -0.64 9.83 -2.30
N ALA A 283 -1.24 9.86 -1.10
CA ALA A 283 -0.71 10.62 0.02
C ALA A 283 0.60 10.03 0.55
N GLY A 284 0.72 8.70 0.64
CA GLY A 284 1.98 8.04 1.03
C GLY A 284 3.13 8.34 0.06
N LEU A 285 2.86 8.34 -1.25
CA LEU A 285 3.85 8.72 -2.27
C LEU A 285 4.24 10.20 -2.17
N ALA A 286 3.27 11.09 -1.92
CA ALA A 286 3.53 12.51 -1.71
C ALA A 286 4.40 12.75 -0.46
N ALA A 287 4.07 12.08 0.66
CA ALA A 287 4.85 12.12 1.89
C ALA A 287 6.28 11.61 1.68
N THR A 288 6.46 10.54 0.89
CA THR A 288 7.79 10.01 0.56
C THR A 288 8.61 11.03 -0.24
N LYS A 289 8.00 11.65 -1.25
CA LYS A 289 8.67 12.67 -2.07
C LYS A 289 9.06 13.89 -1.25
N GLU A 290 8.19 14.32 -0.35
CA GLU A 290 8.46 15.43 0.55
C GLU A 290 9.60 15.09 1.52
N PHE A 291 9.61 13.89 2.11
CA PHE A 291 10.74 13.41 2.91
C PHE A 291 12.07 13.42 2.12
N CYS A 292 12.08 12.90 0.89
CA CYS A 292 13.27 12.87 0.02
C CYS A 292 13.80 14.27 -0.34
N THR A 293 12.94 15.27 -0.43
CA THR A 293 13.32 16.62 -0.88
C THR A 293 13.64 17.55 0.29
N SER A 294 13.02 17.36 1.44
CA SER A 294 13.11 18.25 2.59
C SER A 294 13.94 17.69 3.75
N ARG A 295 13.74 16.41 4.10
CA ARG A 295 14.16 15.84 5.40
C ARG A 295 15.26 14.80 5.33
N ILE A 296 15.47 14.13 4.18
CA ILE A 296 16.52 13.09 4.05
C ILE A 296 17.92 13.59 4.42
N LYS A 297 18.21 14.87 4.17
CA LYS A 297 19.47 15.54 4.53
C LYS A 297 19.71 15.63 6.04
N LEU A 298 18.65 15.55 6.84
CA LEU A 298 18.68 15.60 8.30
C LEU A 298 18.64 14.19 8.93
N PHE A 299 18.19 13.18 8.17
CA PHE A 299 17.77 11.89 8.74
C PHE A 299 18.89 11.19 9.52
N ALA A 300 20.10 11.10 8.97
CA ALA A 300 21.20 10.42 9.64
C ALA A 300 21.54 11.04 11.01
N ASP A 301 21.59 12.36 11.08
CA ASP A 301 22.07 13.08 12.26
C ASP A 301 20.95 13.38 13.27
N LYS A 302 19.71 13.53 12.80
CA LYS A 302 18.60 14.08 13.59
C LYS A 302 17.43 13.14 13.83
N ARG A 303 17.40 11.92 13.26
CA ARG A 303 16.29 10.96 13.48
C ARG A 303 16.05 10.57 14.95
N ASN A 304 17.03 10.76 15.82
CA ASN A 304 16.93 10.46 17.25
C ASN A 304 16.58 11.70 18.10
N ASP A 305 16.44 12.88 17.48
CA ASP A 305 16.08 14.11 18.18
C ASP A 305 14.57 14.36 18.00
N PRO A 306 13.74 14.15 19.03
CA PRO A 306 12.29 14.32 18.92
C PRO A 306 11.87 15.79 18.71
N ASN A 307 12.78 16.76 18.89
CA ASN A 307 12.50 18.18 18.65
C ASN A 307 12.74 18.58 17.19
N VAL A 308 13.31 17.69 16.37
CA VAL A 308 13.58 17.92 14.96
C VAL A 308 12.67 17.01 14.13
N HIS A 309 11.91 17.61 13.23
CA HIS A 309 11.14 16.87 12.24
C HIS A 309 12.07 16.26 11.18
N ALA A 310 12.76 15.19 11.55
CA ALA A 310 13.71 14.48 10.71
C ALA A 310 13.17 13.15 10.19
N ALA A 311 12.22 12.52 10.91
CA ALA A 311 11.63 11.24 10.52
C ALA A 311 10.87 11.33 9.19
N SER A 312 10.65 10.16 8.57
CA SER A 312 9.95 10.10 7.28
C SER A 312 8.44 10.23 7.41
N ASP A 313 7.88 9.94 8.59
CA ASP A 313 6.45 9.81 8.88
C ASP A 313 5.71 8.82 7.97
N LEU A 314 6.45 7.85 7.41
CA LEU A 314 5.90 6.86 6.51
C LEU A 314 5.29 5.63 7.22
N SER A 315 5.49 5.50 8.53
CA SER A 315 5.05 4.30 9.26
C SER A 315 3.55 4.01 9.15
N PRO A 316 2.61 4.99 9.18
CA PRO A 316 1.19 4.69 9.01
C PRO A 316 0.88 4.09 7.63
N TYR A 317 1.48 4.66 6.59
CA TYR A 317 1.31 4.18 5.22
C TYR A 317 1.90 2.79 5.02
N THR A 318 3.09 2.54 5.56
CA THR A 318 3.71 1.21 5.47
C THR A 318 2.97 0.17 6.30
N HIS A 319 2.39 0.55 7.45
CA HIS A 319 1.64 -0.37 8.30
C HIS A 319 0.41 -0.95 7.58
N PHE A 320 -0.39 -0.10 6.95
CA PHE A 320 -1.54 -0.52 6.13
C PHE A 320 -1.15 -0.95 4.71
N GLY A 321 0.14 -0.93 4.37
CA GLY A 321 0.60 -1.24 3.04
C GLY A 321 0.05 -0.32 1.95
N GLN A 322 -0.31 0.92 2.30
CA GLN A 322 -0.73 1.95 1.36
C GLN A 322 0.45 2.48 0.52
N ILE A 323 1.69 2.25 0.97
CA ILE A 323 2.89 2.41 0.14
C ILE A 323 3.79 1.19 0.28
N ALA A 324 4.36 0.72 -0.83
CA ALA A 324 5.40 -0.30 -0.82
C ALA A 324 6.68 0.27 -0.19
N PRO A 325 7.23 -0.37 0.87
CA PRO A 325 8.53 0.01 1.40
C PRO A 325 9.64 -0.09 0.35
N GLN A 326 9.52 -1.03 -0.59
CA GLN A 326 10.39 -1.14 -1.76
C GLN A 326 10.34 0.12 -2.66
N ARG A 327 9.15 0.67 -2.94
CA ARG A 327 9.01 1.93 -3.71
C ARG A 327 9.66 3.09 -2.98
N ALA A 328 9.42 3.22 -1.67
CA ALA A 328 10.04 4.26 -0.87
C ALA A 328 11.58 4.15 -0.86
N ALA A 329 12.12 2.93 -0.73
CA ALA A 329 13.55 2.68 -0.81
C ALA A 329 14.16 3.06 -2.18
N LEU A 330 13.46 2.76 -3.29
CA LEU A 330 13.89 3.17 -4.64
C LEU A 330 13.95 4.69 -4.76
N LEU A 331 12.89 5.40 -4.35
CA LEU A 331 12.81 6.86 -4.41
C LEU A 331 13.88 7.53 -3.55
N VAL A 332 14.12 7.05 -2.33
CA VAL A 332 15.17 7.60 -1.45
C VAL A 332 16.56 7.37 -2.05
N LYS A 333 16.79 6.21 -2.70
CA LYS A 333 18.08 5.87 -3.31
C LYS A 333 18.47 6.83 -4.44
N GLU A 334 17.52 7.46 -5.13
CA GLU A 334 17.79 8.48 -6.15
C GLU A 334 18.53 9.71 -5.58
N HIS A 335 18.44 9.95 -4.27
CA HIS A 335 19.08 11.06 -3.58
C HIS A 335 20.48 10.74 -3.01
N TYR A 336 21.01 9.54 -3.29
CA TYR A 336 22.27 9.07 -2.70
C TYR A 336 23.47 9.99 -3.00
N SER A 337 23.53 10.56 -4.21
CA SER A 337 24.63 11.45 -4.61
C SER A 337 24.70 12.75 -3.80
N LYS A 338 23.57 13.22 -3.26
CA LYS A 338 23.48 14.45 -2.47
C LYS A 338 23.44 14.20 -0.97
N HIS A 339 22.81 13.10 -0.55
CA HIS A 339 22.48 12.83 0.85
C HIS A 339 22.85 11.39 1.26
N GLY A 340 24.03 10.92 0.87
CA GLY A 340 24.46 9.53 1.00
C GLY A 340 24.29 8.93 2.40
N GLU A 341 24.69 9.64 3.46
CA GLU A 341 24.53 9.15 4.84
C GLU A 341 23.06 9.07 5.26
N GLY A 342 22.25 10.07 4.89
CA GLY A 342 20.80 10.04 5.09
C GLY A 342 20.13 8.85 4.40
N VAL A 343 20.52 8.58 3.15
CA VAL A 343 20.02 7.43 2.37
C VAL A 343 20.43 6.10 2.99
N LYS A 344 21.71 5.93 3.37
CA LYS A 344 22.18 4.71 4.05
C LYS A 344 21.43 4.47 5.35
N SER A 345 21.28 5.51 6.18
CA SER A 345 20.55 5.42 7.44
C SER A 345 19.07 5.10 7.23
N TYR A 346 18.43 5.66 6.19
CA TYR A 346 17.04 5.33 5.86
C TYR A 346 16.89 3.88 5.42
N LEU A 347 17.77 3.36 4.56
CA LEU A 347 17.72 1.96 4.10
C LEU A 347 17.98 0.98 5.25
N GLU A 348 18.85 1.32 6.20
CA GLU A 348 19.04 0.51 7.41
C GLU A 348 17.73 0.37 8.21
N GLU A 349 17.03 1.47 8.47
CA GLU A 349 15.80 1.43 9.27
C GLU A 349 14.61 0.83 8.49
N SER A 350 14.37 1.29 7.26
CA SER A 350 13.20 0.94 6.45
C SER A 350 13.26 -0.42 5.76
N VAL A 351 14.47 -0.96 5.55
CA VAL A 351 14.68 -2.27 4.92
C VAL A 351 15.22 -3.24 5.95
N VAL A 352 16.44 -3.03 6.47
CA VAL A 352 17.10 -4.03 7.34
C VAL A 352 16.34 -4.24 8.64
N ARG A 353 16.01 -3.18 9.40
CA ARG A 353 15.35 -3.30 10.70
C ARG A 353 13.87 -3.65 10.60
N ARG A 354 13.18 -3.13 9.59
CA ARG A 354 11.80 -3.49 9.30
C ARG A 354 11.68 -4.98 8.93
N GLU A 355 12.49 -5.47 8.00
CA GLU A 355 12.45 -6.89 7.58
C GLU A 355 13.00 -7.83 8.66
N LEU A 356 13.87 -7.36 9.55
CA LEU A 356 14.23 -8.08 10.78
C LEU A 356 13.01 -8.32 11.68
N SER A 357 12.09 -7.35 11.77
CA SER A 357 10.89 -7.49 12.58
C SER A 357 9.97 -8.57 11.99
N ASP A 358 9.81 -8.60 10.67
CA ASP A 358 9.09 -9.68 9.99
C ASP A 358 9.79 -11.03 10.17
N ASN A 359 11.12 -11.10 10.05
CA ASN A 359 11.90 -12.32 10.32
C ASN A 359 11.71 -12.83 11.74
N PHE A 360 11.68 -11.93 12.72
CA PHE A 360 11.45 -12.27 14.12
C PHE A 360 10.05 -12.86 14.33
N CYS A 361 9.02 -12.23 13.76
CA CYS A 361 7.63 -12.64 13.91
C CYS A 361 7.27 -13.88 13.09
N PHE A 362 8.01 -14.16 12.01
CA PHE A 362 7.78 -15.32 11.14
C PHE A 362 8.19 -16.64 11.81
N GLU A 363 8.97 -16.60 12.89
CA GLU A 363 9.36 -17.79 13.65
C GLU A 363 8.12 -18.50 14.25
N PRO A 364 8.05 -19.85 14.23
CA PRO A 364 6.85 -20.59 14.66
C PRO A 364 6.37 -20.32 16.09
N ASN A 365 7.27 -19.99 17.02
CA ASN A 365 6.95 -19.77 18.42
C ASN A 365 6.71 -18.29 18.78
N TYR A 366 6.81 -17.36 17.82
CA TYR A 366 6.49 -15.95 18.06
C TYR A 366 5.01 -15.70 18.25
#